data_AF-A0A2T5GHK1-F1
#
_entry.id   AF-A0A2T5GHK1-F1
#
_cell.length_a   1.000
_cell.length_b   1.000
_cell.length_c   1.000
_cell.angle_alpha   90.00
_cell.angle_beta   90.00
_cell.angle_gamma   90.00
#
_symmetry.space_group_name_H-M   'P 1'
#
loop_
_entity.id
_entity.type
_entity.pdbx_description
1 polymer ?
#
loop_
_entity_poly.entity_id
_entity_poly.type
_entity_poly.pdbx_seq_one_letter_code
_entity_poly.pdbx_strand_id
1 'polypeptide(L)'
;MLEPTPRTSRLVVAGSAAAIVLLGGGGFLLGRSTAPLPPPPVASSEPVPVAKKLPVPEAPAANILARSDMIAIANAAADATSSGAQLPEMASAAEGLRFEVDLPFGCDGPVSEDSREAFQWRYDAKSSSLRVSVTPAVFDASEWLEEPPSSVANATPSANRKEAIEGFWIARPWSSRETCESGSLPVAPLGIDAVTLPGQTLGLAEVLSDDGARSARRGGKPYESVRQITETDLKIDQGLRVRLSGRIARFPDGSTVRCRQPAGKDQRPVCLVAVSFDDVAIENPSTKETIATWPSANRT
;
A
#
# COMPACT_ATOMS: atom_id res chain seq x y z
N MET A 1 -30.14 -31.27 57.07
CA MET A 1 -31.34 -30.53 56.61
C MET A 1 -31.75 -31.14 55.29
N LEU A 2 -33.00 -31.61 55.23
CA LEU A 2 -33.53 -32.47 54.18
C LEU A 2 -33.55 -31.81 52.79
N GLU A 3 -33.36 -32.63 51.76
CA GLU A 3 -33.78 -32.35 50.38
C GLU A 3 -35.27 -31.98 50.29
N PRO A 4 -35.67 -31.39 49.16
CA PRO A 4 -36.77 -31.98 48.41
C PRO A 4 -36.40 -32.22 46.95
N THR A 5 -36.49 -33.48 46.55
CA THR A 5 -36.50 -33.99 45.18
C THR A 5 -37.91 -33.92 44.56
N PRO A 6 -38.02 -34.08 43.22
CA PRO A 6 -39.14 -33.60 42.39
C PRO A 6 -40.24 -34.65 42.23
N ARG A 7 -41.47 -34.22 41.86
CA ARG A 7 -42.42 -35.03 41.06
C ARG A 7 -43.68 -34.25 40.65
N THR A 8 -43.82 -34.11 39.32
CA THR A 8 -45.01 -34.46 38.52
C THR A 8 -46.39 -34.19 39.10
N SER A 9 -47.16 -33.31 38.45
CA SER A 9 -48.58 -33.61 38.21
C SER A 9 -49.00 -33.05 36.86
N ARG A 10 -49.21 -33.97 35.92
CA ARG A 10 -49.92 -33.76 34.66
C ARG A 10 -51.42 -33.71 34.98
N LEU A 11 -52.20 -33.06 34.12
CA LEU A 11 -53.67 -33.08 34.01
C LEU A 11 -54.42 -32.00 34.82
N VAL A 12 -54.48 -30.78 34.25
CA VAL A 12 -55.76 -30.07 34.09
C VAL A 12 -55.81 -29.55 32.65
N VAL A 13 -56.02 -30.48 31.73
CA VAL A 13 -56.68 -30.21 30.45
C VAL A 13 -58.18 -30.19 30.77
N ALA A 14 -58.81 -29.04 30.55
CA ALA A 14 -60.25 -28.77 30.44
C ALA A 14 -60.61 -27.50 31.22
N GLY A 15 -60.55 -26.34 30.57
CA GLY A 15 -61.00 -25.10 31.24
C GLY A 15 -60.77 -23.79 30.51
N SER A 16 -60.39 -23.75 29.24
CA SER A 16 -60.17 -22.49 28.52
C SER A 16 -60.73 -22.51 27.09
N ALA A 17 -61.99 -22.93 26.94
CA ALA A 17 -62.69 -22.91 25.65
C ALA A 17 -64.12 -22.33 25.70
N ALA A 18 -64.51 -21.62 26.77
CA ALA A 18 -65.91 -21.16 26.91
C ALA A 18 -66.09 -19.75 27.52
N ALA A 19 -65.14 -18.82 27.31
CA ALA A 19 -65.22 -17.47 27.88
C ALA A 19 -64.76 -16.33 26.94
N ILE A 20 -64.89 -16.47 25.61
CA ILE A 20 -64.73 -15.35 24.66
C ILE A 20 -65.88 -15.32 23.64
N VAL A 21 -67.09 -15.75 24.03
CA VAL A 21 -68.28 -15.67 23.15
C VAL A 21 -69.31 -14.64 23.63
N LEU A 22 -69.13 -14.02 24.81
CA LEU A 22 -70.08 -13.02 25.33
C LEU A 22 -69.52 -11.58 25.46
N LEU A 23 -68.26 -11.34 25.09
CA LEU A 23 -67.68 -10.00 24.98
C LEU A 23 -67.50 -9.50 23.52
N GLY A 24 -67.97 -10.27 22.53
CA GLY A 24 -67.90 -9.92 21.10
C GLY A 24 -69.21 -9.40 20.48
N GLY A 25 -70.33 -9.45 21.19
CA GLY A 25 -71.66 -9.16 20.60
C GLY A 25 -72.16 -7.72 20.75
N GLY A 26 -71.76 -7.00 21.81
CA GLY A 26 -72.33 -5.67 22.13
C GLY A 26 -71.64 -4.48 21.45
N GLY A 27 -70.35 -4.61 21.12
CA GLY A 27 -69.56 -3.50 20.54
C GLY A 27 -69.73 -3.31 19.03
N PHE A 28 -70.31 -4.28 18.32
CA PHE A 28 -70.40 -4.28 16.85
C PHE A 28 -71.62 -3.53 16.30
N LEU A 29 -72.66 -3.28 17.10
CA LEU A 29 -73.90 -2.63 16.64
C LEU A 29 -74.01 -1.13 16.95
N LEU A 30 -73.14 -0.58 17.80
CA LEU A 30 -73.11 0.86 18.12
C LEU A 30 -72.05 1.67 17.33
N GLY A 31 -71.24 1.01 16.49
CA GLY A 31 -70.18 1.65 15.70
C GLY A 31 -70.53 1.99 14.25
N ARG A 32 -71.77 1.81 13.80
CA ARG A 32 -72.17 2.00 12.38
C ARG A 32 -72.81 3.36 12.04
N SER A 33 -73.01 4.26 13.00
CA SER A 33 -73.71 5.54 12.75
C SER A 33 -72.80 6.76 12.57
N THR A 34 -71.47 6.60 12.54
CA THR A 34 -70.51 7.71 12.32
C THR A 34 -69.39 7.38 11.32
N ALA A 35 -69.65 6.52 10.34
CA ALA A 35 -68.71 6.35 9.24
C ALA A 35 -68.71 7.63 8.36
N PRO A 36 -67.56 8.30 8.17
CA PRO A 36 -67.46 9.44 7.28
C PRO A 36 -67.81 9.03 5.84
N LEU A 37 -68.46 9.92 5.09
CA LEU A 37 -68.72 9.74 3.67
C LEU A 37 -67.39 9.39 2.95
N PRO A 38 -67.33 8.36 2.10
CA PRO A 38 -66.11 8.05 1.37
C PRO A 38 -65.69 9.29 0.57
N PRO A 39 -64.40 9.68 0.62
CA PRO A 39 -63.92 10.79 -0.18
C PRO A 39 -64.15 10.48 -1.67
N PRO A 40 -64.38 11.51 -2.51
CA PRO A 40 -64.50 11.30 -3.94
C PRO A 40 -63.26 10.53 -4.44
N PRO A 41 -63.40 9.65 -5.45
CA PRO A 41 -62.27 8.91 -5.97
C PRO A 41 -61.19 9.90 -6.38
N VAL A 42 -60.05 9.84 -5.68
CA VAL A 42 -58.87 10.61 -6.03
C VAL A 42 -58.50 10.17 -7.44
N ALA A 43 -58.52 11.10 -8.38
CA ALA A 43 -58.02 10.86 -9.73
C ALA A 43 -56.63 10.23 -9.58
N SER A 44 -56.46 9.05 -10.19
CA SER A 44 -55.17 8.36 -10.21
C SER A 44 -54.15 9.32 -10.81
N SER A 45 -53.27 9.86 -9.97
CA SER A 45 -52.14 10.64 -10.47
C SER A 45 -51.33 9.70 -11.33
N GLU A 46 -51.22 10.00 -12.62
CA GLU A 46 -50.31 9.29 -13.51
C GLU A 46 -48.95 9.16 -12.80
N PRO A 47 -48.30 7.98 -12.87
CA PRO A 47 -46.98 7.84 -12.27
C PRO A 47 -46.07 8.88 -12.90
N VAL A 48 -45.62 9.83 -12.08
CA VAL A 48 -44.58 10.79 -12.49
C VAL A 48 -43.44 9.94 -13.02
N PRO A 49 -43.01 10.10 -14.28
CA PRO A 49 -41.93 9.30 -14.81
C PRO A 49 -40.73 9.51 -13.90
N VAL A 50 -40.31 8.44 -13.21
CA VAL A 50 -39.08 8.43 -12.44
C VAL A 50 -38.00 8.81 -13.43
N ALA A 51 -37.51 10.05 -13.33
CA ALA A 51 -36.43 10.52 -14.16
C ALA A 51 -35.31 9.49 -14.04
N LYS A 52 -34.99 8.83 -15.16
CA LYS A 52 -33.91 7.85 -15.24
C LYS A 52 -32.69 8.53 -14.64
N LYS A 53 -32.21 8.02 -13.50
CA LYS A 53 -31.01 8.54 -12.83
C LYS A 53 -29.93 8.59 -13.90
N LEU A 54 -29.54 9.79 -14.33
CA LEU A 54 -28.45 9.92 -15.29
C LEU A 54 -27.27 9.20 -14.67
N PRO A 55 -26.57 8.33 -15.40
CA PRO A 55 -25.34 7.75 -14.89
C PRO A 55 -24.45 8.91 -14.49
N VAL A 56 -24.16 9.02 -13.20
CA VAL A 56 -23.10 9.90 -12.72
C VAL A 56 -21.86 9.42 -13.46
N PRO A 57 -21.17 10.27 -14.23
CA PRO A 57 -19.92 9.88 -14.84
C PRO A 57 -19.04 9.31 -13.73
N GLU A 58 -18.66 8.04 -13.87
CA GLU A 58 -17.68 7.43 -12.98
C GLU A 58 -16.47 8.36 -12.99
N ALA A 59 -16.12 8.90 -11.81
CA ALA A 59 -14.94 9.74 -11.70
C ALA A 59 -13.78 8.95 -12.32
N PRO A 60 -12.96 9.55 -13.21
CA PRO A 60 -11.86 8.82 -13.84
C PRO A 60 -11.07 8.13 -12.73
N ALA A 61 -10.88 6.82 -12.87
CA ALA A 61 -10.09 6.04 -11.92
C ALA A 61 -8.80 6.82 -11.66
N ALA A 62 -8.54 7.16 -10.39
CA ALA A 62 -7.34 7.90 -10.04
C ALA A 62 -6.15 7.15 -10.63
N ASN A 63 -5.35 7.81 -11.46
CA ASN A 63 -4.19 7.18 -12.07
C ASN A 63 -3.19 6.85 -10.95
N ILE A 64 -3.09 5.58 -10.60
CA ILE A 64 -2.14 5.05 -9.61
C ILE A 64 -0.98 4.49 -10.41
N LEU A 65 0.20 5.07 -10.23
CA LEU A 65 1.43 4.62 -10.86
C LEU A 65 1.86 3.30 -10.24
N ALA A 66 2.04 2.29 -11.08
CA ALA A 66 2.57 0.98 -10.68
C ALA A 66 4.10 0.95 -10.84
N ARG A 67 4.71 -0.19 -10.45
CA ARG A 67 6.14 -0.43 -10.63
C ARG A 67 6.63 -0.17 -12.06
N SER A 68 5.87 -0.61 -13.07
CA SER A 68 6.22 -0.41 -14.49
C SER A 68 6.29 1.07 -14.86
N ASP A 69 5.40 1.90 -14.32
CA ASP A 69 5.36 3.33 -14.59
C ASP A 69 6.57 4.02 -13.95
N MET A 70 6.94 3.64 -12.72
CA MET A 70 8.16 4.13 -12.07
C MET A 70 9.42 3.80 -12.88
N ILE A 71 9.50 2.58 -13.40
CA ILE A 71 10.60 2.16 -14.26
C ILE A 71 10.60 2.97 -15.56
N ALA A 72 9.44 3.22 -16.17
CA ALA A 72 9.33 4.01 -17.39
C ALA A 72 9.77 5.47 -17.19
N ILE A 73 9.30 6.11 -16.11
CA ILE A 73 9.68 7.47 -15.72
C ILE A 73 11.20 7.55 -15.52
N ALA A 74 11.77 6.61 -14.77
CA ALA A 74 13.20 6.57 -14.51
C ALA A 74 14.03 6.31 -15.76
N ASN A 75 13.58 5.43 -16.66
CA ASN A 75 14.26 5.15 -17.92
C ASN A 75 14.30 6.37 -18.83
N ALA A 76 13.17 7.08 -18.93
CA ALA A 76 13.09 8.29 -19.73
C ALA A 76 13.98 9.41 -19.14
N ALA A 77 14.03 9.55 -17.82
CA ALA A 77 14.93 10.48 -17.15
C ALA A 77 16.42 10.10 -17.31
N ALA A 78 16.74 8.81 -17.26
CA ALA A 78 18.09 8.31 -17.48
C ALA A 78 18.55 8.56 -18.92
N ASP A 79 17.69 8.32 -19.90
CA ASP A 79 17.98 8.59 -21.31
C ASP A 79 18.22 10.10 -21.55
N ALA A 80 17.36 10.95 -21.00
CA ALA A 80 17.54 12.40 -21.06
C ALA A 80 18.87 12.84 -20.43
N THR A 81 19.23 12.29 -19.27
CA THR A 81 20.50 12.57 -18.59
C THR A 81 21.71 12.15 -19.43
N SER A 82 21.65 10.95 -20.02
CA SER A 82 22.74 10.39 -20.83
C SER A 82 22.95 11.14 -22.15
N SER A 83 21.86 11.68 -22.71
CA SER A 83 21.87 12.43 -23.98
C SER A 83 22.05 13.93 -23.80
N GLY A 84 21.99 14.45 -22.56
CA GLY A 84 21.94 15.89 -22.29
C GLY A 84 20.64 16.57 -22.73
N ALA A 85 19.57 15.79 -22.96
CA ALA A 85 18.26 16.30 -23.30
C ALA A 85 17.51 16.81 -22.06
N GLN A 86 16.46 17.59 -22.28
CA GLN A 86 15.57 18.02 -21.20
C GLN A 86 14.79 16.83 -20.63
N LEU A 87 14.51 16.86 -19.32
CA LEU A 87 13.65 15.88 -18.67
C LEU A 87 12.29 15.81 -19.38
N PRO A 88 11.78 14.60 -19.66
CA PRO A 88 10.54 14.41 -20.40
C PRO A 88 9.33 14.83 -19.55
N GLU A 89 8.28 15.34 -20.21
CA GLU A 89 7.05 15.82 -19.56
C GLU A 89 6.40 14.74 -18.66
N MET A 90 6.52 13.46 -19.02
CA MET A 90 6.00 12.37 -18.20
C MET A 90 6.60 12.33 -16.78
N ALA A 91 7.83 12.81 -16.59
CA ALA A 91 8.46 12.87 -15.29
C ALA A 91 7.86 14.02 -14.46
N SER A 92 7.72 15.22 -15.03
CA SER A 92 7.14 16.37 -14.33
C SER A 92 5.63 16.21 -14.10
N ALA A 93 4.90 15.66 -15.06
CA ALA A 93 3.47 15.40 -14.96
C ALA A 93 3.11 14.30 -13.94
N ALA A 94 4.08 13.49 -13.51
CA ALA A 94 3.86 12.46 -12.51
C ALA A 94 3.67 13.02 -11.09
N GLU A 95 4.03 14.28 -10.86
CA GLU A 95 3.95 14.91 -9.54
C GLU A 95 2.54 14.85 -8.94
N GLY A 96 2.46 14.49 -7.65
CA GLY A 96 1.22 14.40 -6.90
C GLY A 96 0.36 13.19 -7.24
N LEU A 97 0.66 12.47 -8.34
CA LEU A 97 0.04 11.19 -8.64
C LEU A 97 0.33 10.19 -7.53
N ARG A 98 -0.66 9.35 -7.26
CA ARG A 98 -0.49 8.25 -6.30
C ARG A 98 0.34 7.15 -6.93
N PHE A 99 1.00 6.38 -6.10
CA PHE A 99 1.65 5.16 -6.53
C PHE A 99 1.42 4.01 -5.57
N GLU A 100 1.52 2.81 -6.14
CA GLU A 100 1.63 1.56 -5.41
C GLU A 100 2.70 0.71 -6.11
N VAL A 101 3.76 0.36 -5.40
CA VAL A 101 4.89 -0.39 -5.94
C VAL A 101 5.19 -1.57 -5.03
N ASP A 102 5.19 -2.76 -5.63
CA ASP A 102 5.59 -3.98 -4.94
C ASP A 102 7.06 -4.32 -5.22
N LEU A 103 7.81 -4.56 -4.14
CA LEU A 103 9.20 -5.00 -4.15
C LEU A 103 9.27 -6.45 -3.65
N PRO A 104 9.40 -7.45 -4.53
CA PRO A 104 9.54 -8.84 -4.11
C PRO A 104 10.90 -9.09 -3.45
N PHE A 105 10.93 -9.89 -2.40
CA PHE A 105 12.14 -10.32 -1.69
C PHE A 105 12.01 -11.71 -1.08
N GLY A 106 13.12 -12.28 -0.61
CA GLY A 106 13.14 -13.64 -0.07
C GLY A 106 12.91 -14.73 -1.13
N CYS A 107 13.15 -14.40 -2.40
CA CYS A 107 12.93 -15.31 -3.53
C CYS A 107 13.82 -16.56 -3.47
N ASP A 108 15.01 -16.43 -2.86
CA ASP A 108 15.98 -17.53 -2.69
C ASP A 108 15.82 -18.26 -1.34
N GLY A 109 14.75 -17.96 -0.59
CA GLY A 109 14.47 -18.54 0.71
C GLY A 109 14.93 -17.67 1.90
N PRO A 110 14.96 -18.24 3.12
CA PRO A 110 15.33 -17.50 4.32
C PRO A 110 16.83 -17.24 4.36
N VAL A 111 17.22 -16.09 4.92
CA VAL A 111 18.64 -15.72 5.04
C VAL A 111 19.27 -16.29 6.32
N SER A 112 20.60 -16.41 6.32
CA SER A 112 21.35 -16.76 7.53
C SER A 112 21.32 -15.63 8.57
N GLU A 113 21.63 -15.95 9.82
CA GLU A 113 21.63 -15.00 10.94
C GLU A 113 22.59 -13.83 10.74
N ASP A 114 23.74 -14.09 10.12
CA ASP A 114 24.79 -13.09 9.88
C ASP A 114 24.60 -12.34 8.54
N SER A 115 23.48 -12.55 7.85
CA SER A 115 23.22 -11.88 6.58
C SER A 115 23.14 -10.37 6.76
N ARG A 116 23.71 -9.65 5.80
CA ARG A 116 23.66 -8.18 5.71
C ARG A 116 22.77 -7.69 4.57
N GLU A 117 21.96 -8.57 4.01
CA GLU A 117 20.99 -8.17 2.99
C GLU A 117 20.01 -7.15 3.57
N ALA A 118 19.60 -6.16 2.78
CA ALA A 118 18.70 -5.14 3.30
C ALA A 118 17.31 -5.72 3.62
N PHE A 119 16.86 -6.73 2.86
CA PHE A 119 15.52 -7.30 2.93
C PHE A 119 15.64 -8.77 3.32
N GLN A 120 15.13 -9.12 4.49
CA GLN A 120 15.40 -10.40 5.13
C GLN A 120 14.12 -11.02 5.70
N TRP A 121 14.06 -12.34 5.67
CA TRP A 121 13.10 -13.11 6.47
C TRP A 121 13.73 -14.37 7.02
N ARG A 122 13.24 -14.80 8.18
CA ARG A 122 13.65 -16.04 8.86
C ARG A 122 12.44 -16.67 9.53
N TYR A 123 12.42 -18.00 9.56
CA TYR A 123 11.40 -18.76 10.27
C TYR A 123 12.05 -19.70 11.29
N ASP A 124 11.59 -19.64 12.53
CA ASP A 124 11.97 -20.58 13.60
C ASP A 124 10.82 -21.55 13.87
N ALA A 125 11.00 -22.80 13.43
CA ALA A 125 10.02 -23.86 13.60
C ALA A 125 9.74 -24.22 15.07
N LYS A 126 10.71 -24.02 15.99
CA LYS A 126 10.52 -24.34 17.41
C LYS A 126 9.57 -23.38 18.09
N SER A 127 9.66 -22.10 17.73
CA SER A 127 8.80 -21.04 18.28
C SER A 127 7.62 -20.69 17.35
N SER A 128 7.52 -21.35 16.19
CA SER A 128 6.56 -21.02 15.13
C SER A 128 6.56 -19.53 14.82
N SER A 129 7.76 -18.93 14.69
CA SER A 129 7.91 -17.48 14.53
C SER A 129 8.52 -17.11 13.19
N LEU A 130 7.80 -16.27 12.44
CA LEU A 130 8.29 -15.57 11.26
C LEU A 130 8.84 -14.21 11.68
N ARG A 131 10.12 -13.98 11.44
CA ARG A 131 10.77 -12.67 11.58
C ARG A 131 11.03 -12.09 10.20
N VAL A 132 10.60 -10.86 9.99
CA VAL A 132 10.88 -10.08 8.78
C VAL A 132 11.61 -8.79 9.16
N SER A 133 12.57 -8.38 8.34
CA SER A 133 13.32 -7.13 8.51
C SER A 133 13.60 -6.51 7.14
N VAL A 134 13.14 -5.28 6.93
CA VAL A 134 13.33 -4.55 5.68
C VAL A 134 14.00 -3.22 6.00
N THR A 135 15.24 -3.06 5.54
CA THR A 135 16.05 -1.88 5.81
C THR A 135 15.95 -0.90 4.64
N PRO A 136 15.45 0.33 4.83
CA PRO A 136 15.48 1.34 3.79
C PRO A 136 16.92 1.78 3.51
N ALA A 137 17.19 2.19 2.27
CA ALA A 137 18.43 2.84 1.90
C ALA A 137 18.48 4.27 2.48
N VAL A 138 19.68 4.69 2.87
CA VAL A 138 20.00 6.09 3.15
C VAL A 138 20.83 6.60 1.98
N PHE A 139 20.37 7.67 1.33
CA PHE A 139 21.07 8.29 0.22
C PHE A 139 21.80 9.54 0.72
N ASP A 140 23.03 9.74 0.24
CA ASP A 140 23.84 10.90 0.65
C ASP A 140 23.28 12.18 0.03
N ALA A 141 22.77 13.07 0.89
CA ALA A 141 22.21 14.34 0.45
C ALA A 141 23.21 15.20 -0.33
N SER A 142 24.51 15.16 0.01
CA SER A 142 25.53 15.91 -0.72
C SER A 142 25.69 15.42 -2.15
N GLU A 143 25.50 14.12 -2.39
CA GLU A 143 25.60 13.53 -3.72
C GLU A 143 24.36 13.77 -4.59
N TRP A 144 23.20 13.97 -3.97
CA TRP A 144 21.91 13.97 -4.65
C TRP A 144 21.24 15.34 -4.70
N LEU A 145 21.51 16.24 -3.77
CA LEU A 145 20.82 17.53 -3.63
C LEU A 145 21.71 18.72 -3.99
N GLU A 146 23.04 18.59 -3.88
CA GLU A 146 23.94 19.64 -4.34
C GLU A 146 23.75 19.86 -5.84
N GLU A 147 23.54 21.12 -6.23
CA GLU A 147 23.59 21.48 -7.63
C GLU A 147 25.03 21.38 -8.12
N PRO A 148 25.28 20.91 -9.36
CA PRO A 148 26.57 21.16 -9.99
C PRO A 148 26.81 22.67 -9.99
N PRO A 149 28.04 23.15 -9.74
CA PRO A 149 28.31 24.58 -9.62
C PRO A 149 27.90 25.29 -10.91
N SER A 150 26.73 25.91 -10.90
CA SER A 150 26.30 26.80 -11.96
C SER A 150 27.16 28.07 -11.84
N SER A 151 27.63 28.59 -12.97
CA SER A 151 28.48 29.79 -13.05
C SER A 151 27.75 31.09 -12.68
N VAL A 152 26.70 31.00 -11.86
CA VAL A 152 25.94 32.15 -11.37
C VAL A 152 26.16 32.22 -9.87
N ALA A 153 27.27 32.87 -9.50
CA ALA A 153 27.52 33.33 -8.15
C ALA A 153 26.36 34.24 -7.72
N ASN A 154 25.37 33.69 -7.02
CA ASN A 154 24.46 34.37 -6.08
C ASN A 154 23.39 33.43 -5.48
N ALA A 155 23.66 32.13 -5.34
CA ALA A 155 22.89 31.28 -4.44
C ALA A 155 23.61 31.24 -3.09
N THR A 156 23.05 31.88 -2.07
CA THR A 156 23.48 31.71 -0.68
C THR A 156 23.35 30.22 -0.37
N PRO A 157 24.43 29.49 -0.05
CA PRO A 157 24.31 28.08 0.29
C PRO A 157 23.44 28.01 1.54
N SER A 158 22.33 27.28 1.47
CA SER A 158 21.52 26.95 2.64
C SER A 158 22.27 25.92 3.48
N ALA A 159 23.40 26.34 4.05
CA ALA A 159 24.43 25.50 4.67
C ALA A 159 24.03 24.91 6.04
N ASN A 160 22.76 24.94 6.41
CA ASN A 160 22.29 24.52 7.75
C ASN A 160 21.05 23.61 7.77
N ARG A 161 20.49 23.21 6.61
CA ARG A 161 19.43 22.19 6.58
C ARG A 161 20.07 20.83 6.32
N LYS A 162 20.12 19.96 7.33
CA LYS A 162 20.53 18.56 7.13
C LYS A 162 19.35 17.82 6.55
N GLU A 163 19.17 17.96 5.24
CA GLU A 163 18.20 17.15 4.51
C GLU A 163 18.70 15.70 4.54
N ALA A 164 17.84 14.78 4.98
CA ALA A 164 18.11 13.36 4.93
C ALA A 164 17.29 12.79 3.78
N ILE A 165 17.87 11.87 3.01
CA ILE A 165 17.14 11.18 1.95
C ILE A 165 17.11 9.70 2.32
N GLU A 166 15.91 9.14 2.42
CA GLU A 166 15.70 7.73 2.75
C GLU A 166 14.72 7.12 1.75
N GLY A 167 14.78 5.81 1.57
CA GLY A 167 13.81 5.13 0.71
C GLY A 167 14.24 3.73 0.31
N PHE A 168 13.90 3.32 -0.91
CA PHE A 168 14.07 1.93 -1.34
C PHE A 168 14.63 1.84 -2.75
N TRP A 169 15.63 0.99 -2.94
CA TRP A 169 16.07 0.61 -4.26
C TRP A 169 15.06 -0.32 -4.91
N ILE A 170 14.73 -0.06 -6.17
CA ILE A 170 13.96 -0.98 -7.02
C ILE A 170 14.94 -2.03 -7.56
N ALA A 171 14.91 -3.23 -6.99
CA ALA A 171 15.72 -4.35 -7.47
C ALA A 171 15.33 -4.71 -8.91
N ARG A 172 16.31 -4.95 -9.80
CA ARG A 172 16.08 -5.26 -11.22
C ARG A 172 15.17 -4.25 -11.92
N PRO A 173 15.57 -2.96 -12.06
CA PRO A 173 14.77 -1.91 -12.68
C PRO A 173 14.68 -2.02 -14.22
N TRP A 174 14.76 -3.24 -14.74
CA TRP A 174 14.47 -3.66 -16.11
C TRP A 174 13.34 -4.71 -16.15
N SER A 175 12.75 -5.03 -14.99
CA SER A 175 11.63 -5.96 -14.86
C SER A 175 10.47 -5.30 -14.09
N SER A 176 9.29 -5.33 -14.69
CA SER A 176 8.02 -4.89 -14.08
C SER A 176 7.38 -5.93 -13.16
N ARG A 177 8.01 -7.11 -12.96
CA ARG A 177 7.47 -8.15 -12.07
C ARG A 177 7.45 -7.70 -10.62
N GLU A 178 6.35 -8.02 -9.97
CA GLU A 178 6.05 -7.68 -8.57
C GLU A 178 6.06 -8.90 -7.63
N THR A 179 6.30 -10.08 -8.19
CA THR A 179 6.40 -11.37 -7.47
C THR A 179 7.73 -12.04 -7.75
N CYS A 180 8.17 -12.94 -6.86
CA CYS A 180 9.33 -13.78 -7.13
C CYS A 180 9.08 -14.69 -8.35
N GLU A 181 10.16 -15.03 -9.07
CA GLU A 181 10.10 -16.01 -10.14
C GLU A 181 10.17 -17.41 -9.54
N SER A 182 9.18 -18.24 -9.82
CA SER A 182 9.25 -19.66 -9.50
C SER A 182 10.23 -20.34 -10.47
N GLY A 183 11.39 -20.80 -9.97
CA GLY A 183 12.21 -21.80 -10.68
C GLY A 183 13.29 -21.31 -11.64
N SER A 184 13.78 -20.07 -11.55
CA SER A 184 15.00 -19.69 -12.28
C SER A 184 16.25 -20.19 -11.54
N LEU A 185 16.79 -21.34 -11.96
CA LEU A 185 18.18 -21.68 -11.62
C LEU A 185 19.11 -20.61 -12.24
N PRO A 186 20.11 -20.09 -11.51
CA PRO A 186 21.10 -19.21 -12.11
C PRO A 186 21.87 -19.99 -13.19
N VAL A 187 21.54 -19.74 -14.45
CA VAL A 187 22.32 -20.22 -15.59
C VAL A 187 23.41 -19.19 -15.81
N ALA A 188 24.59 -19.42 -15.21
CA ALA A 188 25.79 -18.76 -15.70
C ALA A 188 26.07 -19.29 -17.12
N PRO A 189 26.21 -18.42 -18.15
CA PRO A 189 26.77 -18.85 -19.42
C PRO A 189 28.15 -19.47 -19.16
N LEU A 190 28.42 -20.64 -19.74
CA LEU A 190 29.70 -21.32 -19.63
C LEU A 190 30.84 -20.36 -20.04
N GLY A 191 31.68 -19.98 -19.09
CA GLY A 191 32.99 -19.35 -19.34
C GLY A 191 33.04 -17.83 -19.46
N ILE A 192 31.99 -17.08 -19.06
CA ILE A 192 32.08 -15.61 -18.93
C ILE A 192 31.66 -15.22 -17.52
N ASP A 193 32.58 -14.60 -16.77
CA ASP A 193 32.24 -14.00 -15.48
C ASP A 193 31.14 -12.96 -15.70
N ALA A 194 30.01 -13.11 -15.01
CA ALA A 194 28.93 -12.14 -15.08
C ALA A 194 29.46 -10.79 -14.58
N VAL A 195 29.58 -9.81 -15.49
CA VAL A 195 29.90 -8.43 -15.12
C VAL A 195 28.68 -7.87 -14.41
N THR A 196 28.67 -7.94 -13.07
CA THR A 196 27.64 -7.33 -12.25
C THR A 196 27.84 -5.82 -12.25
N LEU A 197 27.15 -5.10 -13.14
CA LEU A 197 26.91 -3.68 -12.92
C LEU A 197 26.08 -3.53 -11.62
N PRO A 198 26.29 -2.46 -10.83
CA PRO A 198 25.55 -2.27 -9.59
C PRO A 198 24.05 -2.29 -9.88
N GLY A 199 23.34 -3.29 -9.34
CA GLY A 199 21.92 -3.54 -9.62
C GLY A 199 20.96 -2.46 -9.12
N GLN A 200 21.50 -1.41 -8.49
CA GLN A 200 20.79 -0.28 -7.92
C GLN A 200 20.91 0.95 -8.84
N THR A 201 20.11 0.97 -9.91
CA THR A 201 20.06 2.09 -10.87
C THR A 201 18.79 2.93 -10.74
N LEU A 202 17.83 2.51 -9.90
CA LEU A 202 16.59 3.21 -9.65
C LEU A 202 16.17 3.07 -8.18
N GLY A 203 16.00 4.19 -7.49
CA GLY A 203 15.44 4.25 -6.14
C GLY A 203 14.19 5.13 -6.06
N LEU A 204 13.32 4.81 -5.11
CA LEU A 204 12.27 5.71 -4.63
C LEU A 204 12.79 6.39 -3.38
N ALA A 205 12.78 7.72 -3.36
CA ALA A 205 13.45 8.51 -2.34
C ALA A 205 12.52 9.57 -1.74
N GLU A 206 12.41 9.58 -0.42
CA GLU A 206 11.74 10.64 0.33
C GLU A 206 12.79 11.60 0.88
N VAL A 207 12.60 12.90 0.61
CA VAL A 207 13.44 13.97 1.14
C VAL A 207 12.83 14.45 2.46
N LEU A 208 13.56 14.24 3.55
CA LEU A 208 13.12 14.60 4.90
C LEU A 208 13.86 15.87 5.34
N SER A 209 13.14 16.98 5.50
CA SER A 209 13.67 18.22 6.05
C SER A 209 13.82 18.16 7.59
N ASP A 210 14.69 19.00 8.16
CA ASP A 210 14.88 19.07 9.62
C ASP A 210 13.65 19.64 10.35
N ASP A 211 12.79 20.39 9.64
CA ASP A 211 11.52 20.93 10.13
C ASP A 211 10.40 19.87 10.15
N GLY A 212 10.55 18.82 9.34
CA GLY A 212 9.79 17.59 9.47
C GLY A 212 10.15 16.91 10.78
N ALA A 213 9.16 16.31 11.46
CA ALA A 213 9.38 15.68 12.75
C ALA A 213 10.57 14.72 12.65
N ARG A 214 11.63 14.94 13.45
CA ARG A 214 12.80 14.03 13.51
C ARG A 214 12.39 12.56 13.73
N SER A 215 11.19 12.33 14.26
CA SER A 215 10.54 11.03 14.41
C SER A 215 10.10 10.35 13.12
N ALA A 216 9.94 11.07 12.00
CA ALA A 216 9.60 10.52 10.70
C ALA A 216 10.80 9.85 10.01
N ARG A 217 12.03 10.29 10.32
CA ARG A 217 13.27 9.68 9.82
C ARG A 217 13.51 8.33 10.49
N ARG A 218 13.81 7.29 9.70
CA ARG A 218 14.20 6.00 10.24
C ARG A 218 15.70 5.94 10.51
N GLY A 219 16.51 6.74 9.82
CA GLY A 219 17.97 6.74 9.95
C GLY A 219 18.57 5.37 9.62
N GLY A 220 18.00 4.69 8.61
CA GLY A 220 18.38 3.32 8.25
C GLY A 220 17.87 2.24 9.21
N LYS A 221 17.02 2.56 10.19
CA LYS A 221 16.40 1.53 11.04
C LYS A 221 15.43 0.66 10.23
N PRO A 222 15.47 -0.67 10.37
CA PRO A 222 14.60 -1.56 9.62
C PRO A 222 13.13 -1.45 10.02
N TYR A 223 12.25 -1.80 9.09
CA TYR A 223 10.87 -2.17 9.33
C TYR A 223 10.85 -3.64 9.76
N GLU A 224 10.63 -3.88 11.05
CA GLU A 224 10.73 -5.23 11.63
C GLU A 224 9.43 -5.69 12.24
N SER A 225 9.10 -6.96 11.99
CA SER A 225 7.96 -7.62 12.62
C SER A 225 8.29 -9.07 12.94
N VAL A 226 7.71 -9.55 14.03
CA VAL A 226 7.73 -10.96 14.41
C VAL A 226 6.28 -11.41 14.54
N ARG A 227 5.89 -12.44 13.77
CA ARG A 227 4.55 -13.03 13.76
C ARG A 227 4.64 -14.49 14.15
N GLN A 228 3.71 -14.95 14.98
CA GLN A 228 3.52 -16.38 15.19
C GLN A 228 2.69 -16.94 14.03
N ILE A 229 3.26 -17.86 13.26
CA ILE A 229 2.63 -18.50 12.10
C ILE A 229 3.09 -19.96 12.10
N THR A 230 2.18 -20.90 11.87
CA THR A 230 2.57 -22.31 11.80
C THR A 230 3.27 -22.62 10.47
N GLU A 231 4.06 -23.69 10.43
CA GLU A 231 4.76 -24.08 9.20
C GLU A 231 3.79 -24.40 8.06
N THR A 232 2.60 -24.91 8.39
CA THR A 232 1.54 -25.22 7.41
C THR A 232 0.92 -23.95 6.82
N ASP A 233 0.87 -22.86 7.59
CA ASP A 233 0.25 -21.59 7.18
C ASP A 233 1.26 -20.64 6.51
N LEU A 234 2.56 -20.86 6.71
CA LEU A 234 3.62 -19.95 6.27
C LEU A 234 3.59 -19.64 4.77
N LYS A 235 3.43 -20.66 3.90
CA LYS A 235 3.30 -20.56 2.42
C LYS A 235 4.13 -19.41 1.79
N ILE A 236 5.47 -19.53 1.76
CA ILE A 236 6.41 -18.52 1.19
C ILE A 236 6.98 -18.97 -0.18
N ASP A 237 6.25 -19.81 -0.93
CA ASP A 237 6.69 -20.32 -2.24
C ASP A 237 6.91 -19.21 -3.30
N GLN A 238 6.28 -18.05 -3.10
CA GLN A 238 6.44 -16.86 -3.96
C GLN A 238 7.28 -15.76 -3.30
N GLY A 239 8.03 -16.09 -2.25
CA GLY A 239 8.73 -15.13 -1.41
C GLY A 239 7.76 -14.24 -0.63
N LEU A 240 8.25 -13.08 -0.20
CA LEU A 240 7.48 -12.01 0.41
C LEU A 240 7.55 -10.76 -0.46
N ARG A 241 6.69 -9.77 -0.19
CA ARG A 241 6.79 -8.47 -0.85
C ARG A 241 6.71 -7.32 0.13
N VAL A 242 7.41 -6.25 -0.20
CA VAL A 242 7.22 -4.93 0.42
C VAL A 242 6.32 -4.13 -0.51
N ARG A 243 5.12 -3.79 -0.04
CA ARG A 243 4.21 -2.89 -0.72
C ARG A 243 4.47 -1.47 -0.24
N LEU A 244 4.86 -0.61 -1.18
CA LEU A 244 5.08 0.81 -0.96
C LEU A 244 3.93 1.58 -1.58
N SER A 245 3.31 2.46 -0.82
CA SER A 245 2.28 3.37 -1.33
C SER A 245 2.58 4.80 -0.95
N GLY A 246 2.11 5.74 -1.75
CA GLY A 246 2.36 7.15 -1.51
C GLY A 246 2.03 8.03 -2.70
N ARG A 247 2.76 9.15 -2.81
CA ARG A 247 2.66 10.10 -3.92
C ARG A 247 4.01 10.50 -4.45
N ILE A 248 4.08 10.84 -5.74
CA ILE A 248 5.26 11.49 -6.31
C ILE A 248 5.41 12.87 -5.70
N ALA A 249 6.60 13.16 -5.19
CA ALA A 249 6.98 14.42 -4.58
C ALA A 249 7.97 15.18 -5.48
N ARG A 250 8.59 16.23 -4.92
CA ARG A 250 9.65 16.99 -5.58
C ARG A 250 10.91 16.99 -4.72
N PHE A 251 12.06 17.02 -5.39
CA PHE A 251 13.32 17.47 -4.82
C PHE A 251 13.31 19.00 -4.62
N PRO A 252 14.27 19.57 -3.86
CA PRO A 252 14.32 21.01 -3.58
C PRO A 252 14.43 21.93 -4.82
N ASP A 253 15.00 21.44 -5.93
CA ASP A 253 15.07 22.12 -7.23
C ASP A 253 13.76 22.04 -8.03
N GLY A 254 12.74 21.36 -7.49
CA GLY A 254 11.44 21.20 -8.10
C GLY A 254 11.32 20.00 -9.05
N SER A 255 12.40 19.26 -9.30
CA SER A 255 12.35 18.05 -10.13
C SER A 255 11.70 16.88 -9.38
N THR A 256 11.00 16.01 -10.11
CA THR A 256 10.41 14.77 -9.57
C THR A 256 11.38 13.59 -9.66
N VAL A 257 12.40 13.69 -10.52
CA VAL A 257 13.42 12.66 -10.75
C VAL A 257 14.78 13.32 -10.86
N ARG A 258 15.76 12.79 -10.12
CA ARG A 258 17.17 13.17 -10.26
C ARG A 258 17.96 11.96 -10.71
N CYS A 259 18.80 12.13 -11.73
CA CYS A 259 19.69 11.08 -12.22
C CYS A 259 21.14 11.57 -12.21
N ARG A 260 22.07 10.67 -11.88
CA ARG A 260 23.51 10.93 -11.92
C ARG A 260 24.26 9.81 -12.61
N GLN A 261 25.37 10.14 -13.26
CA GLN A 261 26.28 9.19 -13.91
C GLN A 261 27.70 9.32 -13.33
N PRO A 262 27.96 8.75 -12.13
CA PRO A 262 29.24 8.96 -11.44
C PRO A 262 30.45 8.46 -12.23
N ALA A 263 30.31 7.35 -12.99
CA ALA A 263 31.39 6.83 -13.85
C ALA A 263 31.33 7.38 -15.29
N GLY A 264 30.57 8.46 -15.54
CA GLY A 264 30.45 9.08 -16.85
C GLY A 264 29.54 8.33 -17.83
N LYS A 265 29.64 8.68 -19.11
CA LYS A 265 28.72 8.26 -20.19
C LYS A 265 28.65 6.75 -20.45
N ASP A 266 29.68 6.00 -20.04
CA ASP A 266 29.77 4.56 -20.28
C ASP A 266 29.00 3.75 -19.22
N GLN A 267 28.43 4.42 -18.22
CA GLN A 267 27.56 3.84 -17.21
C GLN A 267 26.13 4.35 -17.36
N ARG A 268 25.16 3.44 -17.23
CA ARG A 268 23.76 3.84 -17.09
C ARG A 268 23.58 4.76 -15.87
N PRO A 269 22.83 5.86 -15.98
CA PRO A 269 22.53 6.71 -14.83
C PRO A 269 21.87 5.95 -13.69
N VAL A 270 22.20 6.36 -12.47
CA VAL A 270 21.45 6.02 -11.26
C VAL A 270 20.43 7.11 -11.05
N CYS A 271 19.15 6.75 -10.93
CA CYS A 271 18.06 7.70 -10.76
C CYS A 271 17.34 7.51 -9.43
N LEU A 272 16.92 8.61 -8.82
CA LEU A 272 15.99 8.64 -7.70
C LEU A 272 14.70 9.36 -8.14
N VAL A 273 13.56 8.74 -7.85
CA VAL A 273 12.24 9.36 -7.99
C VAL A 273 11.85 9.90 -6.61
N ALA A 274 11.55 11.19 -6.53
CA ALA A 274 11.07 11.83 -5.31
C ALA A 274 9.66 11.32 -4.97
N VAL A 275 9.47 10.87 -3.75
CA VAL A 275 8.19 10.36 -3.24
C VAL A 275 7.94 10.83 -1.81
N SER A 276 6.67 10.85 -1.41
CA SER A 276 6.26 10.83 -0.01
C SER A 276 5.55 9.51 0.27
N PHE A 277 6.05 8.70 1.21
CA PHE A 277 5.42 7.43 1.54
C PHE A 277 4.17 7.65 2.40
N ASP A 278 3.09 6.95 2.08
CA ASP A 278 1.87 6.89 2.89
C ASP A 278 1.89 5.64 3.80
N ASP A 279 2.18 4.47 3.22
CA ASP A 279 2.37 3.22 3.95
C ASP A 279 3.53 2.41 3.37
N VAL A 280 4.24 1.73 4.28
CA VAL A 280 5.10 0.58 3.97
C VAL A 280 4.44 -0.65 4.58
N ALA A 281 4.17 -1.68 3.79
CA ALA A 281 3.61 -2.93 4.27
C ALA A 281 4.45 -4.12 3.82
N ILE A 282 4.55 -5.15 4.66
CA ILE A 282 5.11 -6.45 4.28
C ILE A 282 3.95 -7.43 4.15
N GLU A 283 3.90 -8.13 3.02
CA GLU A 283 2.81 -9.04 2.68
C GLU A 283 3.35 -10.39 2.21
N ASN A 284 2.57 -11.43 2.46
CA ASN A 284 2.74 -12.73 1.84
C ASN A 284 1.84 -12.79 0.58
N PRO A 285 2.41 -12.82 -0.64
CA PRO A 285 1.64 -12.85 -1.87
C PRO A 285 0.86 -14.17 -2.07
N SER A 286 1.35 -15.30 -1.55
CA SER A 286 0.68 -16.60 -1.65
C SER A 286 -0.59 -16.67 -0.81
N THR A 287 -0.59 -16.07 0.40
CA THR A 287 -1.76 -16.06 1.29
C THR A 287 -2.60 -14.80 1.21
N LYS A 288 -2.05 -13.72 0.61
CA LYS A 288 -2.59 -12.35 0.63
C LYS A 288 -2.69 -11.77 2.05
N GLU A 289 -1.94 -12.32 3.01
CA GLU A 289 -1.90 -11.82 4.37
C GLU A 289 -0.91 -10.66 4.49
N THR A 290 -1.33 -9.58 5.14
CA THR A 290 -0.44 -8.51 5.57
C THR A 290 0.23 -8.89 6.88
N ILE A 291 1.56 -9.05 6.85
CA ILE A 291 2.39 -9.41 7.99
C ILE A 291 2.52 -8.22 8.96
N ALA A 292 2.72 -7.01 8.40
CA ALA A 292 2.79 -5.75 9.15
C ALA A 292 2.61 -4.55 8.21
N THR A 293 2.13 -3.44 8.77
CA THR A 293 2.00 -2.15 8.09
C THR A 293 2.53 -1.04 8.98
N TRP A 294 3.29 -0.13 8.39
CA TRP A 294 3.79 1.08 9.01
C TRP A 294 3.27 2.29 8.24
N PRO A 295 2.30 3.03 8.78
CA PRO A 295 1.87 4.29 8.20
C PRO A 295 2.94 5.36 8.41
N SER A 296 3.09 6.28 7.46
CA SER A 296 3.94 7.44 7.66
C SER A 296 3.30 8.44 8.62
N ALA A 297 4.14 9.21 9.31
CA ALA A 297 3.70 10.24 10.26
C ALA A 297 2.97 11.41 9.58
N ASN A 298 3.03 11.53 8.25
CA ASN A 298 2.46 12.64 7.48
C ASN A 298 0.95 12.47 7.19
N ARG A 299 0.29 11.43 7.73
CA ARG A 299 -1.14 11.15 7.54
C ARG A 299 -2.08 11.97 8.45
N THR A 300 -1.57 12.72 9.42
CA THR A 300 -2.38 13.50 10.38
C THR A 300 -2.67 14.92 9.93
#